data_AF-A0AAN4W5H3-F1
#
_entry.id   AF-A0AAN4W5H3-F1
#
_cell.length_a   1.000
_cell.length_b   1.000
_cell.length_c   1.000
_cell.angle_alpha   90.00
_cell.angle_beta   90.00
_cell.angle_gamma   90.00
#
_symmetry.space_group_name_H-M   'P 1'
#
loop_
_entity.id
_entity.type
_entity.pdbx_description
1 polymer ?
#
loop_
_entity_poly.entity_id
_entity_poly.type
_entity_poly.pdbx_seq_one_letter_code
_entity_poly.pdbx_strand_id
1 'polypeptide(L)'
;MREQTNWEKYIPWFLTIASSLVLIAIGLFLIININWFKDGVFENEADLNLEYKVYAYQMHLSMIKRSVGLFSGFAIMFLGTGVAFYTLKKQSSLNLEGIGITARILTASPGIIAMVLGTFLIISTINSKDDFPNFEGSQKETQKIKGPQKGPGRVN
;
A
#
# COMPACT_ATOMS: atom_id res chain seq x y z
N MET A 1 31.24 25.15 16.38
CA MET A 1 30.55 24.35 15.34
C MET A 1 31.22 22.99 15.33
N ARG A 2 30.50 21.89 15.56
CA ARG A 2 31.12 20.55 15.41
C ARG A 2 31.32 20.31 13.92
N GLU A 3 32.55 20.00 13.51
CA GLU A 3 32.83 19.57 12.15
C GLU A 3 32.00 18.32 11.84
N GLN A 4 31.19 18.38 10.80
CA GLN A 4 30.48 17.19 10.31
C GLN A 4 31.52 16.18 9.88
N THR A 5 31.40 14.96 10.40
CA THR A 5 32.27 13.87 9.96
C THR A 5 32.01 13.59 8.48
N ASN A 6 33.05 13.21 7.72
CA ASN A 6 32.89 12.85 6.30
C ASN A 6 31.74 11.83 6.10
N TRP A 7 31.53 10.95 7.05
CA TRP A 7 30.44 9.97 7.07
C TRP A 7 29.03 10.60 7.04
N GLU A 8 28.77 11.63 7.83
CA GLU A 8 27.47 12.33 7.87
C GLU A 8 27.09 12.95 6.53
N LYS A 9 28.09 13.28 5.69
CA LYS A 9 27.88 13.83 4.34
C LYS A 9 27.46 12.77 3.31
N TYR A 10 27.90 11.52 3.48
CA TYR A 10 27.64 10.44 2.51
C TYR A 10 26.42 9.58 2.84
N ILE A 11 26.03 9.49 4.11
CA ILE A 11 24.84 8.73 4.53
C ILE A 11 23.58 9.08 3.71
N PRO A 12 23.23 10.36 3.47
CA PRO A 12 22.01 10.70 2.73
C PRO A 12 22.01 10.17 1.30
N TRP A 13 23.16 10.18 0.64
CA TRP A 13 23.32 9.67 -0.72
C TRP A 13 23.19 8.15 -0.78
N PHE A 14 23.82 7.45 0.15
CA PHE A 14 23.68 5.99 0.24
C PHE A 14 22.23 5.59 0.50
N LEU A 15 21.56 6.28 1.43
CA LEU A 15 20.16 6.03 1.76
C LEU A 15 19.24 6.32 0.56
N THR A 16 19.53 7.36 -0.22
CA THR A 16 18.78 7.70 -1.44
C THR A 16 18.93 6.60 -2.49
N ILE A 17 20.15 6.16 -2.78
CA ILE A 17 20.42 5.10 -3.77
C ILE A 17 19.76 3.79 -3.35
N ALA A 18 19.92 3.37 -2.09
CA ALA A 18 19.28 2.17 -1.57
C ALA A 18 17.75 2.26 -1.66
N SER A 19 17.16 3.40 -1.30
CA SER A 19 15.71 3.62 -1.39
C SER A 19 15.22 3.58 -2.84
N SER A 20 15.95 4.19 -3.78
CA SER A 20 15.62 4.14 -5.20
C SER A 20 15.68 2.71 -5.75
N LEU A 21 16.69 1.92 -5.38
CA LEU A 21 16.78 0.52 -5.78
C LEU A 21 15.63 -0.31 -5.24
N VAL A 22 15.27 -0.12 -3.97
CA VAL A 22 14.11 -0.79 -3.35
C VAL A 22 12.82 -0.41 -4.06
N LEU A 23 12.61 0.86 -4.40
CA LEU A 23 11.43 1.31 -5.15
C LEU A 23 11.34 0.66 -6.54
N ILE A 24 12.46 0.58 -7.26
CA ILE A 24 12.53 -0.10 -8.56
C ILE A 24 12.19 -1.58 -8.40
N ALA A 25 12.77 -2.26 -7.40
CA ALA A 25 12.51 -3.68 -7.14
C ALA A 25 11.04 -3.94 -6.82
N ILE A 26 10.42 -3.11 -5.97
CA ILE A 26 8.99 -3.20 -5.65
C ILE A 26 8.14 -2.97 -6.90
N GLY A 27 8.46 -1.97 -7.72
CA GLY A 27 7.75 -1.69 -8.97
C GLY A 27 7.81 -2.86 -9.96
N LEU A 28 8.98 -3.46 -10.13
CA LEU A 28 9.16 -4.65 -10.97
C LEU A 28 8.38 -5.85 -10.41
N PHE A 29 8.45 -6.09 -9.10
CA PHE A 29 7.70 -7.15 -8.44
C PHE A 29 6.18 -7.02 -8.66
N LEU A 30 5.64 -5.80 -8.54
CA LEU A 30 4.22 -5.52 -8.79
C LEU A 30 3.82 -5.83 -10.24
N ILE A 31 4.63 -5.41 -11.22
CA ILE A 31 4.35 -5.69 -12.64
C ILE A 31 4.35 -7.20 -12.91
N ILE A 32 5.35 -7.91 -12.40
CA ILE A 32 5.45 -9.36 -12.56
C ILE A 32 4.26 -10.06 -11.91
N ASN A 33 3.85 -9.63 -10.70
CA ASN A 33 2.72 -10.23 -9.99
C ASN A 33 1.39 -10.02 -10.72
N ILE A 34 1.16 -8.83 -11.29
CA ILE A 34 -0.04 -8.53 -12.08
C ILE A 34 -0.07 -9.37 -13.36
N ASN A 35 1.05 -9.49 -14.07
CA ASN A 35 1.13 -10.30 -15.28
C ASN A 35 0.91 -11.78 -14.97
N TRP A 36 1.57 -12.30 -13.93
CA TRP A 36 1.38 -13.67 -13.47
C TRP A 36 -0.10 -13.96 -13.12
N PHE A 37 -0.77 -13.04 -12.43
CA PHE A 37 -2.17 -13.20 -12.08
C PHE A 37 -3.09 -13.12 -13.31
N LYS A 38 -2.82 -12.18 -14.23
CA LYS A 38 -3.53 -12.06 -15.50
C LYS A 38 -3.44 -13.37 -16.28
N ASP A 39 -2.23 -13.88 -16.49
CA ASP A 39 -2.01 -15.09 -17.26
C ASP A 39 -2.70 -16.29 -16.57
N GLY A 40 -2.58 -16.43 -15.25
CA GLY A 40 -3.27 -17.50 -14.50
C GLY A 40 -4.80 -17.48 -14.57
N VAL A 41 -5.43 -16.29 -14.64
CA VAL A 41 -6.89 -16.14 -14.74
C VAL A 41 -7.40 -16.36 -16.17
N PHE A 42 -6.64 -15.89 -17.18
CA PHE A 42 -7.09 -15.91 -18.58
C PHE A 42 -6.61 -17.12 -19.39
N GLU A 43 -5.54 -17.80 -18.98
CA GLU A 43 -4.96 -18.95 -19.71
C GLU A 43 -5.72 -20.27 -19.41
N ASN A 44 -6.47 -20.34 -18.30
CA ASN A 44 -7.37 -21.49 -18.04
C ASN A 44 -8.65 -21.38 -18.87
N GLU A 45 -8.72 -22.06 -20.02
CA GLU A 45 -9.92 -22.16 -20.87
C GLU A 45 -11.07 -22.98 -20.24
N ALA A 46 -10.87 -23.54 -19.05
CA ALA A 46 -11.89 -24.31 -18.33
C ALA A 46 -13.07 -23.42 -17.91
N ASP A 47 -14.08 -23.28 -18.79
CA ASP A 47 -15.52 -22.99 -18.65
C ASP A 47 -16.04 -22.03 -17.56
N LEU A 48 -15.17 -21.27 -16.90
CA LEU A 48 -15.54 -20.23 -15.96
C LEU A 48 -16.01 -19.02 -16.75
N ASN A 49 -17.25 -18.60 -16.46
CA ASN A 49 -17.92 -17.47 -17.07
C ASN A 49 -17.00 -16.24 -17.14
N LEU A 50 -16.85 -15.62 -18.32
CA LEU A 50 -15.91 -14.52 -18.56
C LEU A 50 -16.08 -13.37 -17.56
N GLU A 51 -17.34 -13.12 -17.16
CA GLU A 51 -17.70 -12.12 -16.14
C GLU A 51 -17.02 -12.37 -14.79
N TYR A 52 -16.95 -13.63 -14.35
CA TYR A 52 -16.31 -13.99 -13.09
C TYR A 52 -14.79 -13.77 -13.14
N LYS A 53 -14.15 -14.08 -14.27
CA LYS A 53 -12.71 -13.85 -14.47
C LYS A 53 -12.36 -12.37 -14.43
N VAL A 54 -13.14 -11.54 -15.12
CA VAL A 54 -12.97 -10.07 -15.10
C VAL A 54 -13.19 -9.52 -13.70
N TYR A 55 -14.21 -10.02 -12.99
CA TYR A 55 -14.46 -9.63 -11.60
C TYR A 55 -13.30 -9.98 -10.66
N ALA A 56 -12.81 -11.23 -10.71
CA ALA A 56 -11.68 -11.68 -9.89
C ALA A 56 -10.42 -10.85 -10.18
N TYR A 57 -10.17 -10.52 -11.45
CA TYR A 57 -9.10 -9.64 -11.87
C TYR A 57 -9.23 -8.21 -11.33
N GLN A 58 -10.40 -7.61 -11.45
CA GLN A 58 -10.66 -6.27 -10.90
C GLN A 58 -10.53 -6.23 -9.39
N MET A 59 -11.03 -7.26 -8.69
CA MET A 59 -10.90 -7.37 -7.23
C MET A 59 -9.43 -7.49 -6.81
N HIS A 60 -8.64 -8.33 -7.48
CA HIS A 60 -7.22 -8.47 -7.20
C HIS A 60 -6.45 -7.16 -7.42
N LEU A 61 -6.72 -6.48 -8.54
CA LEU A 61 -6.08 -5.20 -8.87
C LEU A 61 -6.45 -4.09 -7.87
N SER A 62 -7.71 -4.06 -7.42
CA SER A 62 -8.18 -3.15 -6.37
C SER A 62 -7.45 -3.39 -5.04
N MET A 63 -7.28 -4.65 -4.63
CA MET A 63 -6.55 -5.00 -3.40
C MET A 63 -5.11 -4.52 -3.46
N ILE A 64 -4.42 -4.75 -4.59
CA ILE A 64 -3.06 -4.25 -4.80
C ILE A 64 -3.02 -2.72 -4.69
N LYS A 65 -3.93 -2.01 -5.38
CA LYS A 65 -3.99 -0.54 -5.34
C LYS A 65 -4.19 -0.03 -3.90
N ARG A 66 -5.05 -0.68 -3.12
CA ARG A 66 -5.29 -0.34 -1.71
C ARG A 66 -4.04 -0.58 -0.85
N SER A 67 -3.36 -1.71 -1.02
CA SER A 67 -2.13 -2.01 -0.26
C SER A 67 -1.00 -1.03 -0.59
N VAL A 68 -0.82 -0.67 -1.87
CA VAL A 68 0.19 0.32 -2.29
C VAL A 68 -0.14 1.72 -1.77
N GLY A 69 -1.41 2.13 -1.84
CA GLY A 69 -1.87 3.41 -1.30
C GLY A 69 -1.65 3.54 0.22
N LEU A 70 -1.96 2.48 0.98
CA LEU A 70 -1.73 2.45 2.43
C LEU A 70 -0.23 2.48 2.75
N PHE A 71 0.57 1.67 2.08
CA PHE A 71 2.01 1.61 2.32
C PHE A 71 2.70 2.95 2.01
N SER A 72 2.36 3.57 0.88
CA SER A 72 2.88 4.91 0.53
C SER A 72 2.44 5.99 1.52
N GLY A 73 1.18 5.95 1.98
CA GLY A 73 0.67 6.86 3.01
C GLY A 73 1.42 6.74 4.34
N PHE A 74 1.68 5.51 4.82
CA PHE A 74 2.49 5.28 6.01
C PHE A 74 3.94 5.74 5.84
N ALA A 75 4.56 5.45 4.69
CA ALA A 75 5.93 5.88 4.40
C ALA A 75 6.08 7.41 4.47
N ILE A 76 5.16 8.14 3.84
CA ILE A 76 5.13 9.61 3.88
C ILE A 76 4.92 10.12 5.31
N MET A 77 4.06 9.46 6.09
CA MET A 77 3.82 9.83 7.48
C MET A 77 5.07 9.68 8.34
N PHE A 78 5.76 8.53 8.26
CA PHE A 78 7.00 8.30 9.00
C PHE A 78 8.12 9.26 8.57
N LEU A 79 8.25 9.54 7.27
CA LEU A 79 9.18 10.54 6.77
C LEU A 79 8.85 11.93 7.33
N GLY A 80 7.58 12.32 7.30
CA GLY A 80 7.10 13.57 7.87
C GLY A 80 7.40 13.69 9.36
N THR A 81 7.19 12.62 10.13
CA THR A 81 7.56 12.55 11.55
C THR A 81 9.07 12.73 11.76
N GLY A 82 9.90 12.05 10.97
CA GLY A 82 11.36 12.19 11.04
C GLY A 82 11.84 13.63 10.74
N VAL A 83 11.31 14.24 9.68
CA VAL A 83 11.62 15.63 9.30
C VAL A 83 11.11 16.62 10.35
N ALA A 84 9.93 16.38 10.94
CA ALA A 84 9.38 17.20 11.99
C ALA A 84 10.27 17.17 13.24
N PHE A 85 10.69 15.97 13.70
CA PHE A 85 11.61 15.85 14.84
C PHE A 85 12.98 16.49 14.56
N TYR A 86 13.52 16.33 13.35
CA TYR A 86 14.76 17.00 12.96
C TYR A 86 14.64 18.53 13.02
N THR A 87 13.53 19.06 12.50
CA THR A 87 13.24 20.50 12.49
C THR A 87 13.07 21.04 13.91
N LEU A 88 12.30 20.33 14.76
CA LEU A 88 12.11 20.67 16.18
C LEU A 88 13.43 20.67 16.95
N LYS A 89 14.30 19.69 16.70
CA LYS A 89 15.64 19.63 17.31
C LYS A 89 16.49 20.85 16.93
N LYS A 90 16.48 21.24 15.65
CA LYS A 90 17.24 22.40 15.15
C LYS A 90 16.69 23.72 15.69
N GLN A 91 15.37 23.86 15.82
CA GLN A 91 14.73 25.05 16.35
C GLN A 91 14.87 25.17 17.87
N SER A 92 14.78 24.07 18.62
CA SER A 92 15.00 24.07 20.09
C SER A 92 16.40 24.51 20.48
N SER A 93 17.41 24.30 19.62
CA SER A 93 18.76 24.82 19.86
C SER A 93 18.93 26.32 19.54
N LEU A 94 17.97 26.95 18.86
CA LEU A 94 18.15 28.28 18.26
C LEU A 94 17.38 29.41 18.93
N ASN A 95 16.27 29.19 19.65
CA ASN A 95 15.56 30.27 20.34
C ASN A 95 14.64 29.75 21.46
N LEU A 96 15.02 30.01 22.72
CA LEU A 96 14.13 29.93 23.89
C LEU A 96 13.47 31.28 24.21
N GLU A 97 13.73 32.32 23.41
CA GLU A 97 13.19 33.67 23.60
C GLU A 97 12.30 34.05 22.40
N GLY A 98 10.98 34.07 22.61
CA GLY A 98 10.05 34.72 21.69
C GLY A 98 8.75 33.96 21.46
N ILE A 99 7.64 34.52 21.95
CA ILE A 99 6.25 34.02 22.00
C ILE A 99 5.59 33.76 20.61
N GLY A 100 6.35 33.69 19.51
CA GLY A 100 5.86 33.46 18.13
C GLY A 100 6.12 32.06 17.53
N ILE A 101 6.62 31.11 18.32
CA ILE A 101 7.17 29.83 17.80
C ILE A 101 6.08 28.92 17.21
N THR A 102 4.89 28.88 17.80
CA THR A 102 3.82 27.93 17.44
C THR A 102 3.28 28.18 16.03
N ALA A 103 3.10 29.44 15.61
CA ALA A 103 2.60 29.79 14.28
C ALA A 103 3.64 29.52 13.17
N ARG A 104 4.94 29.71 13.46
CA ARG A 104 6.05 29.39 12.54
C ARG A 104 6.28 27.89 12.40
N ILE A 105 6.11 27.11 13.46
CA ILE A 105 6.22 25.64 13.41
C ILE A 105 5.14 25.04 12.52
N LEU A 106 3.89 25.53 12.65
CA LEU A 106 2.75 25.02 11.88
C LEU A 106 2.82 25.33 10.38
N THR A 107 3.34 26.51 10.01
CA THR A 107 3.34 26.98 8.61
C THR A 107 4.63 26.69 7.85
N ALA A 108 5.74 26.42 8.55
CA ALA A 108 7.06 26.30 7.92
C ALA A 108 7.76 24.94 8.12
N SER A 109 7.06 23.91 8.62
CA SER A 109 7.63 22.57 8.78
C SER A 109 7.21 21.63 7.64
N PRO A 110 8.11 21.32 6.68
CA PRO A 110 7.85 20.33 5.63
C PRO A 110 7.40 18.97 6.18
N GLY A 111 7.80 18.64 7.42
CA GLY A 111 7.41 17.41 8.10
C GLY A 111 5.92 17.33 8.43
N ILE A 112 5.31 18.45 8.84
CA ILE A 112 3.86 18.50 9.14
C ILE A 112 3.05 18.35 7.85
N ILE A 113 3.45 19.04 6.78
CA ILE A 113 2.81 18.91 5.47
C ILE A 113 2.87 17.46 4.98
N ALA A 114 4.03 16.82 5.08
CA ALA A 114 4.18 15.40 4.75
C ALA A 114 3.25 14.52 5.60
N MET A 115 3.16 14.72 6.92
CA MET A 115 2.24 13.94 7.77
C MET A 115 0.76 14.12 7.38
N VAL A 116 0.33 15.34 7.03
CA VAL A 116 -1.04 15.62 6.57
C VAL A 116 -1.30 14.93 5.23
N LEU A 117 -0.37 15.01 4.28
CA LEU A 117 -0.49 14.32 2.98
C LEU A 117 -0.52 12.80 3.14
N GLY A 118 0.31 12.24 4.01
CA GLY A 118 0.31 10.80 4.32
C GLY A 118 -1.03 10.34 4.92
N THR A 119 -1.56 11.13 5.86
CA THR A 119 -2.89 10.88 6.46
C THR A 119 -3.99 10.97 5.42
N PHE A 120 -3.97 12.00 4.56
CA PHE A 120 -4.91 12.15 3.47
C PHE A 120 -4.88 10.95 2.52
N LEU A 121 -3.69 10.49 2.12
CA LEU A 121 -3.54 9.30 1.27
C LEU A 121 -4.12 8.04 1.91
N ILE A 122 -3.90 7.82 3.21
CA ILE A 122 -4.48 6.69 3.93
C ILE A 122 -6.01 6.77 3.90
N ILE A 123 -6.58 7.94 4.24
CA ILE A 123 -8.03 8.15 4.26
C ILE A 123 -8.62 7.95 2.86
N SER A 124 -8.01 8.55 1.83
CA SER A 124 -8.45 8.37 0.43
C SER A 124 -8.35 6.91 -0.02
N THR A 125 -7.35 6.17 0.45
CA THR A 125 -7.17 4.76 0.12
C THR A 125 -8.21 3.86 0.80
N ILE A 126 -8.58 4.17 2.05
CA ILE A 126 -9.65 3.47 2.78
C ILE A 126 -11.02 3.80 2.18
N ASN A 127 -11.25 5.08 1.84
CA ASN A 127 -12.51 5.56 1.27
C ASN A 127 -12.67 5.24 -0.22
N SER A 128 -11.63 4.73 -0.89
CA SER A 128 -11.75 4.15 -2.22
C SER A 128 -12.61 2.88 -2.12
N LYS A 129 -13.93 3.08 -2.11
CA LYS A 129 -14.91 2.03 -2.36
C LYS A 129 -14.74 1.62 -3.81
N ASP A 130 -14.31 0.39 -4.00
CA ASP A 130 -14.35 -0.22 -5.32
C ASP A 130 -15.82 -0.59 -5.55
N ASP A 131 -16.48 0.20 -6.39
CA ASP A 131 -17.86 -0.02 -6.77
C ASP A 131 -17.88 -1.21 -7.72
N PHE A 132 -17.89 -2.41 -7.14
CA PHE A 132 -17.99 -3.63 -7.91
C PHE A 132 -19.46 -3.86 -8.28
N PRO A 133 -19.76 -4.15 -9.56
CA PRO A 133 -21.12 -4.54 -9.93
C PRO A 133 -21.55 -5.76 -9.11
N ASN A 134 -22.70 -5.64 -8.43
CA ASN A 134 -23.29 -6.73 -7.66
C ASN A 134 -23.78 -7.80 -8.65
N PHE A 135 -23.04 -8.90 -8.81
CA PHE A 135 -23.51 -10.05 -9.60
C PHE A 135 -24.58 -10.82 -8.81
N GLU A 136 -25.76 -10.20 -8.62
CA GLU A 136 -26.93 -10.84 -8.01
C GLU A 136 -27.51 -11.99 -8.88
N GLY A 137 -26.94 -12.25 -10.06
CA GLY A 137 -27.42 -13.27 -11.00
C GLY A 137 -26.77 -14.66 -10.89
N SER A 138 -25.67 -14.86 -10.16
CA SER A 138 -24.91 -16.13 -10.19
C SER A 138 -25.17 -17.06 -8.98
N GLN A 139 -26.34 -16.97 -8.34
CA GLN A 139 -26.79 -17.90 -7.30
C GLN A 139 -28.03 -18.71 -7.73
N LYS A 140 -27.99 -19.41 -8.87
CA LYS A 140 -28.87 -20.56 -9.12
C LYS A 140 -28.21 -21.59 -10.02
N GLU A 141 -27.20 -22.27 -9.51
CA GLU A 141 -27.01 -23.71 -9.73
C GLU A 141 -25.91 -24.20 -8.80
N THR A 142 -26.28 -24.40 -7.53
CA THR A 142 -25.56 -25.36 -6.68
C THR A 142 -25.73 -26.72 -7.37
N GLN A 143 -24.79 -27.09 -8.25
CA GLN A 143 -24.65 -28.47 -8.66
C GLN A 143 -24.50 -29.26 -7.37
N LYS A 144 -25.56 -30.02 -7.03
CA LYS A 144 -25.50 -31.05 -6.01
C LYS A 144 -24.41 -32.02 -6.45
N ILE A 145 -23.20 -31.84 -5.92
CA ILE A 145 -22.17 -32.86 -5.94
C ILE A 145 -22.79 -34.04 -5.20
N LYS A 146 -23.32 -35.02 -5.95
CA LYS A 146 -23.74 -36.30 -5.41
C LYS A 146 -22.49 -36.90 -4.79
N GLY A 147 -22.44 -36.92 -3.46
CA GLY A 147 -21.42 -37.67 -2.74
C GLY A 147 -21.38 -39.12 -3.22
N PRO A 148 -20.23 -39.80 -3.08
CA PRO A 148 -20.08 -41.17 -3.54
C PRO A 148 -21.17 -42.07 -2.95
N GLN A 149 -21.80 -42.89 -3.80
CA GLN A 149 -22.78 -43.89 -3.40
C GLN A 149 -22.19 -44.75 -2.26
N LYS A 150 -22.91 -44.82 -1.13
CA LYS A 150 -22.63 -45.79 -0.07
C LYS A 150 -22.51 -47.18 -0.70
N GLY A 151 -21.35 -47.80 -0.54
CA GLY A 151 -21.12 -49.19 -0.94
C GLY A 151 -22.11 -50.14 -0.26
N PRO A 152 -22.37 -51.32 -0.84
CA PRO A 152 -23.39 -52.25 -0.35
C PRO A 152 -23.06 -52.66 1.09
N GLY A 153 -24.05 -52.49 1.97
CA GLY A 153 -23.98 -52.88 3.36
C GLY A 153 -23.66 -54.37 3.49
N ARG A 154 -22.72 -54.70 4.36
CA ARG A 154 -22.42 -56.07 4.77
C ARG A 154 -23.61 -56.59 5.56
N VAL A 155 -24.28 -57.60 5.02
CA VAL A 155 -25.29 -58.40 5.74
C VAL A 155 -24.51 -59.32 6.69
N ASN A 156 -24.89 -59.32 7.97
CA ASN A 156 -24.35 -60.24 8.98
C ASN A 156 -24.73 -61.68 8.68
#